data_AF-A0AB73LXT3-F1
#
_entry.id   AF-A0AB73LXT3-F1
#
_cell.length_a   1.000
_cell.length_b   1.000
_cell.length_c   1.000
_cell.angle_alpha   90.00
_cell.angle_beta   90.00
_cell.angle_gamma   90.00
#
_symmetry.space_group_name_H-M   'P 1'
#
loop_
_entity.id
_entity.type
_entity.pdbx_description
1 polymer ?
#
loop_
_entity_poly.entity_id
_entity_poly.type
_entity_poly.pdbx_seq_one_letter_code
_entity_poly.pdbx_strand_id
1 'polypeptide(L)' 'MTTITRYSEAFKRKVIQSIEDGKYNQTQAMKHYGIKGSVTVRGWLKKYGHLVSKNPEEL' A
#
# COMPACT_ATOMS: atom_id res chain seq x y z
N MET A 1 -19.96 4.86 14.49
CA MET A 1 -19.25 6.04 13.94
C MET A 1 -18.01 5.55 13.21
N THR A 2 -18.01 5.56 11.88
CA THR A 2 -16.81 5.20 11.09
C THR A 2 -15.89 6.42 11.06
N THR A 3 -14.86 6.43 11.89
CA THR A 3 -13.81 7.46 11.84
C THR A 3 -13.08 7.34 10.51
N ILE A 4 -13.38 8.26 9.59
CA ILE A 4 -12.70 8.34 8.30
C ILE A 4 -11.30 8.91 8.58
N THR A 5 -10.31 8.02 8.73
CA THR A 5 -8.92 8.44 8.85
C THR A 5 -8.46 9.02 7.51
N ARG A 6 -8.44 10.35 7.41
CA ARG A 6 -7.87 11.05 6.24
C ARG A 6 -6.35 10.94 6.29
N TYR A 7 -5.82 9.95 5.58
CA TYR A 7 -4.40 9.88 5.30
C TYR A 7 -4.05 10.87 4.18
N SER A 8 -3.07 11.75 4.42
CA SER A 8 -2.51 12.63 3.40
C SER A 8 -1.93 11.83 2.24
N GLU A 9 -2.00 12.37 1.02
CA GLU A 9 -1.52 11.66 -0.18
C GLU A 9 -0.03 11.35 -0.12
N ALA A 10 0.78 12.22 0.49
CA ALA A 10 2.19 11.98 0.74
C ALA A 10 2.43 10.73 1.61
N PHE A 11 1.59 10.53 2.64
CA PHE A 11 1.66 9.35 3.49
C PHE A 11 1.30 8.08 2.72
N LYS A 12 0.22 8.12 1.92
CA LYS A 12 -0.20 6.99 1.08
C LYS A 12 0.92 6.59 0.10
N ARG A 13 1.53 7.57 -0.57
CA ARG A 13 2.66 7.35 -1.48
C ARG A 13 3.87 6.77 -0.76
N LYS A 14 4.22 7.27 0.43
CA LYS A 14 5.34 6.74 1.23
C LYS A 14 5.14 5.27 1.59
N VAL A 15 3.93 4.91 2.00
CA VAL A 15 3.57 3.51 2.31
C VAL A 15 3.71 2.63 1.06
N ILE A 16 3.15 3.07 -0.07
CA ILE A 16 3.22 2.33 -1.34
C ILE A 16 4.65 2.18 -1.85
N GLN A 17 5.42 3.27 -1.84
CA GLN A 17 6.80 3.24 -2.29
C GLN A 17 7.64 2.27 -1.46
N SER A 18 7.39 2.17 -0.15
CA SER A 18 8.06 1.17 0.69
C SER A 18 7.63 -0.27 0.35
N ILE A 19 6.44 -0.47 -0.21
CA ILE A 19 5.95 -1.77 -0.66
C ILE A 19 6.51 -2.11 -2.04
N GLU A 20 6.51 -1.15 -2.98
CA GLU A 20 7.05 -1.31 -4.33
C GLU A 20 8.58 -1.49 -4.34
N ASP A 21 9.28 -0.83 -3.42
CA ASP A 21 10.72 -0.99 -3.19
C ASP A 21 11.06 -2.36 -2.58
N GLY A 22 10.06 -3.17 -2.19
CA GLY A 22 10.25 -4.49 -1.58
C GLY A 22 10.67 -4.45 -0.11
N LYS A 23 10.75 -3.26 0.52
CA LYS A 23 11.06 -3.12 1.96
C LYS A 23 10.02 -3.78 2.84
N TYR A 24 8.74 -3.72 2.47
CA TYR A 24 7.64 -4.29 3.24
C TYR A 24 6.56 -4.91 2.36
N ASN A 25 6.09 -6.12 2.70
CA ASN A 25 4.85 -6.65 2.14
C ASN A 25 3.62 -5.87 2.64
N GLN A 26 2.49 -5.97 1.94
CA GLN A 26 1.24 -5.27 2.33
C GLN A 26 0.90 -5.44 3.82
N THR A 27 0.96 -6.66 4.34
CA THR A 27 0.70 -6.98 5.77
C THR A 27 1.77 -6.40 6.71
N GLN A 28 3.03 -6.38 6.28
CA GLN A 28 4.15 -5.81 7.05
C GLN A 28 4.01 -4.29 7.13
N ALA A 29 3.76 -3.62 6.00
CA ALA A 29 3.50 -2.20 5.95
C ALA A 29 2.28 -1.82 6.80
N MET A 30 1.22 -2.62 6.75
CA MET A 30 0.05 -2.40 7.61
C MET A 30 0.38 -2.46 9.10
N LYS A 31 1.14 -3.48 9.54
CA LYS A 31 1.59 -3.58 10.93
C LYS A 31 2.51 -2.42 11.30
N HIS A 32 3.47 -2.09 10.43
CA HIS A 32 4.48 -1.06 10.67
C HIS A 32 3.88 0.35 10.75
N TYR A 33 2.97 0.68 9.82
CA TYR A 33 2.30 1.98 9.74
C TYR A 33 0.99 2.04 10.55
N GLY A 34 0.61 0.96 11.26
CA GLY A 34 -0.61 0.91 12.07
C GLY A 34 -1.91 0.97 11.27
N ILE A 35 -1.89 0.56 10.00
CA ILE A 35 -3.06 0.59 9.12
C ILE A 35 -3.90 -0.67 9.35
N LYS A 36 -5.06 -0.52 9.99
CA LYS A 36 -5.96 -1.65 10.29
C LYS A 36 -6.66 -2.23 9.05
N GLY A 37 -6.76 -1.48 7.95
CA GLY A 37 -7.52 -1.88 6.76
C GLY A 37 -6.65 -2.43 5.63
N SER A 38 -6.72 -3.74 5.37
CA SER A 38 -5.99 -4.38 4.25
C SER A 38 -6.51 -3.90 2.90
N VAL A 39 -7.83 -3.73 2.82
CA VAL A 39 -8.52 -3.10 1.70
C VAL A 39 -8.08 -1.65 1.46
N THR A 40 -7.68 -0.93 2.51
CA THR A 40 -7.23 0.47 2.40
C THR A 40 -5.89 0.55 1.67
N VAL A 41 -4.91 -0.24 2.08
CA VAL A 41 -3.58 -0.30 1.43
C VAL A 41 -3.70 -0.85 0.01
N ARG A 42 -4.51 -1.89 -0.20
CA ARG A 42 -4.80 -2.44 -1.53
C ARG A 42 -5.46 -1.41 -2.45
N GLY A 43 -6.39 -0.61 -1.92
CA GLY A 43 -7.02 0.48 -2.65
C GLY A 43 -6.04 1.60 -3.01
N TRP A 44 -5.08 1.90 -2.13
CA TRP A 44 -4.02 2.85 -2.46
C TRP A 44 -3.08 2.27 -3.51
N LEU A 45 -2.63 1.01 -3.39
CA LEU A 45 -1.80 0.34 -4.40
C LEU A 45 -2.48 0.32 -5.77
N LYS A 46 -3.80 0.12 -5.83
CA LYS A 46 -4.53 0.17 -7.10
C LYS A 46 -4.64 1.58 -7.69
N LYS A 47 -4.62 2.62 -6.86
CA LYS A 47 -4.84 4.02 -7.25
C LYS A 47 -3.54 4.80 -7.49
N TYR A 48 -2.49 4.45 -6.75
CA TYR A 48 -1.20 5.14 -6.73
C TYR A 48 -0.03 4.19 -6.99
N GLY A 49 -0.19 2.90 -6.72
CA GLY A 49 0.81 1.91 -7.10
C GLY A 49 0.82 1.79 -8.60
N HIS A 50 2.00 1.95 -9.17
CA HIS A 50 2.19 1.77 -10.59
C HIS A 50 2.19 0.25 -10.75
N LEU A 51 1.01 -0.34 -10.99
CA LEU A 51 0.91 -1.71 -11.47
C LEU A 51 1.62 -1.76 -12.84
N VAL A 52 2.95 -1.74 -12.82
CA VAL A 52 3.74 -2.44 -13.80
C VAL A 52 3.21 -3.85 -13.66
N SER A 53 2.42 -4.26 -14.65
CA SER A 53 2.24 -5.64 -15.04
C SER A 53 3.63 -6.28 -15.06
N LYS A 54 4.13 -6.72 -13.91
CA LYS A 54 5.11 -7.79 -13.86
C LYS A 54 4.27 -8.99 -14.28
N ASN A 55 4.25 -9.21 -15.60
CA ASN A 55 3.91 -10.49 -16.20
C ASN A 55 4.43 -11.59 -15.26
N PRO A 56 3.64 -12.65 -14.99
CA PRO A 56 4.14 -13.83 -14.28
C PRO A 56 5.14 -14.65 -15.13
N GLU A 57 5.96 -14.00 -15.97
CA GLU A 57 6.89 -14.65 -16.90
C GLU A 57 8.33 -14.64 -16.37
N GLU A 58 8.54 -14.81 -15.06
CA GLU A 58 9.84 -15.24 -14.53
C GLU A 58 9.62 -16.05 -13.24
N LEU A 59 9.15 -17.30 -13.38
CA LEU A 59 9.85 -18.53 -12.98
C LEU A 59 8.97 -19.77 -13.24
#